data_AF-A0A6B3N0U7-F1
#
_entry.id   AF-A0A6B3N0U7-F1
#
_cell.length_a   1.000
_cell.length_b   1.000
_cell.length_c   1.000
_cell.angle_alpha   90.00
_cell.angle_beta   90.00
_cell.angle_gamma   90.00
#
_symmetry.space_group_name_H-M   'P 1'
#
loop_
_entity.id
_entity.type
_entity.pdbx_description
1 polymer ?
#
loop_
_entity_poly.entity_id
_entity_poly.type
_entity_poly.pdbx_seq_one_letter_code
_entity_poly.pdbx_strand_id
1 'polypeptide(L)'
;MQRGLGGFPHERLHQDRENLLWAKAVKVSQQALSQRFLTFPASLFQRVLKDLLVLLNQRWQQRNRESPVSVKRARKYFERLWIVDATTGEELFRKLKSLETVPLGQLGGRICAVVDLETRFPVETWFKSNPYTHESNFVPNLLELIPAKTLLILDRGFWNFR
;
A
#
# COMPACT_ATOMS: atom_id res chain seq x y z
N MET A 1 -25.67 -6.09 -20.96
CA MET A 1 -26.03 -4.93 -20.12
C MET A 1 -24.94 -4.75 -19.06
N GLN A 2 -23.88 -4.00 -19.40
CA GLN A 2 -22.69 -3.84 -18.55
C GLN A 2 -22.92 -2.65 -17.61
N ARG A 3 -22.90 -2.87 -16.29
CA ARG A 3 -22.90 -1.80 -15.29
C ARG A 3 -21.46 -1.41 -14.99
N GLY A 4 -21.17 -0.13 -15.20
CA GLY A 4 -19.85 0.47 -14.99
C GLY A 4 -19.41 0.42 -13.53
N LEU A 5 -18.13 0.10 -13.33
CA LEU A 5 -17.43 0.33 -12.07
C LEU A 5 -17.46 1.84 -11.78
N GLY A 6 -17.91 2.19 -10.59
CA GLY A 6 -18.08 3.57 -10.13
C GLY A 6 -16.82 4.39 -10.38
N GLY A 7 -17.02 5.57 -10.98
CA GLY A 7 -15.97 6.46 -11.42
C GLY A 7 -15.06 6.89 -10.26
N PHE A 8 -13.78 6.61 -10.42
CA PHE A 8 -12.74 7.48 -9.86
C PHE A 8 -12.88 8.84 -10.56
N PRO A 9 -12.86 9.97 -9.82
CA PRO A 9 -13.04 11.29 -10.41
C PRO A 9 -12.00 11.54 -11.49
N HIS A 10 -12.42 12.27 -12.53
CA HIS A 10 -11.72 12.60 -13.77
C HIS A 10 -10.32 13.22 -13.58
N GLU A 11 -9.36 12.46 -13.09
CA GLU A 11 -7.95 12.77 -13.25
C GLU A 11 -7.51 12.13 -14.56
N ARG A 12 -7.50 12.96 -15.62
CA ARG A 12 -6.81 12.65 -16.87
C ARG A 12 -5.38 12.28 -16.51
N LEU A 13 -5.07 10.98 -16.53
CA LEU A 13 -3.69 10.49 -16.48
C LEU A 13 -2.99 11.05 -17.72
N HIS A 14 -2.28 12.16 -17.53
CA HIS A 14 -1.46 12.82 -18.54
C HIS A 14 -0.25 11.93 -18.86
N GLN A 15 -0.45 10.90 -19.67
CA GLN A 15 0.63 10.13 -20.29
C GLN A 15 0.98 10.69 -21.69
N ASP A 16 0.76 12.00 -21.88
CA ASP A 16 1.04 12.71 -23.14
C ASP A 16 2.46 13.27 -23.20
N ARG A 17 3.31 13.12 -22.17
CA ARG A 17 4.50 13.96 -22.05
C ARG A 17 5.83 13.40 -22.54
N GLU A 18 6.09 12.09 -22.55
CA GLU A 18 7.44 11.63 -22.94
C GLU A 18 7.43 10.28 -23.68
N ASN A 19 8.14 10.24 -24.82
CA ASN A 19 8.53 9.00 -25.48
C ASN A 19 9.54 8.28 -24.57
N LEU A 20 9.35 6.98 -24.36
CA LEU A 20 10.40 6.15 -23.78
C LEU A 20 11.44 5.86 -24.86
N LEU A 21 12.72 5.74 -24.49
CA LEU A 21 13.88 5.58 -25.40
C LEU A 21 13.70 4.51 -26.50
N TRP A 22 12.78 3.56 -26.32
CA TRP A 22 12.52 2.44 -27.21
C TRP A 22 11.00 2.18 -27.46
N ALA A 23 10.12 3.12 -27.09
CA ALA A 23 8.69 2.97 -27.32
C ALA A 23 8.01 4.32 -27.64
N LYS A 24 7.25 4.34 -28.74
CA LYS A 24 6.41 5.47 -29.12
C LYS A 24 5.31 5.66 -28.07
N ALA A 25 5.05 6.90 -27.66
CA ALA A 25 3.91 7.20 -26.80
C ALA A 25 2.60 6.68 -27.46
N VAL A 26 1.91 5.75 -26.80
CA VAL A 26 0.64 5.20 -27.26
C VAL A 26 -0.47 5.74 -26.37
N LYS A 27 -1.48 6.36 -26.97
CA LYS A 27 -2.69 6.77 -26.25
C LYS A 27 -3.47 5.50 -25.87
N VAL A 28 -3.41 5.13 -24.61
CA VAL A 28 -4.12 3.97 -24.06
C VAL A 28 -5.41 4.42 -23.39
N SER A 29 -6.50 3.68 -23.60
CA SER A 29 -7.74 3.92 -22.87
C SER A 29 -7.59 3.45 -21.43
N GLN A 30 -8.35 4.07 -20.51
CA GLN A 30 -8.41 3.62 -19.11
C GLN A 30 -8.81 2.13 -19.03
N GLN A 31 -9.71 1.67 -19.88
CA GLN A 31 -10.12 0.27 -19.95
C GLN A 31 -8.96 -0.67 -20.32
N ALA A 32 -8.17 -0.32 -21.34
CA ALA A 32 -7.01 -1.11 -21.74
C ALA A 32 -5.93 -1.16 -20.65
N LEU A 33 -5.77 -0.05 -19.93
CA LEU A 33 -4.83 0.07 -18.82
C LEU A 33 -5.29 -0.75 -17.60
N SER A 34 -6.57 -0.71 -17.25
CA SER A 34 -7.16 -1.57 -16.20
C SER A 34 -7.01 -3.06 -16.51
N GLN A 35 -7.26 -3.48 -17.76
CA GLN A 35 -7.08 -4.88 -18.18
C GLN A 35 -5.63 -5.34 -18.06
N ARG A 36 -4.68 -4.46 -18.38
CA ARG A 36 -3.26 -4.74 -18.17
C ARG A 36 -2.90 -4.85 -16.70
N PHE A 37 -3.47 -4.02 -15.82
CA PHE A 37 -3.23 -4.14 -14.38
C PHE A 37 -3.71 -5.47 -13.78
N LEU A 38 -4.74 -6.09 -14.36
CA LEU A 38 -5.21 -7.42 -13.92
C LEU A 38 -4.24 -8.55 -14.26
N THR A 39 -3.41 -8.39 -15.29
CA THR A 39 -2.42 -9.39 -15.73
C THR A 39 -0.98 -8.99 -15.41
N PHE A 40 -0.79 -7.80 -14.83
CA PHE A 40 0.52 -7.27 -14.50
C PHE A 40 1.10 -7.99 -13.28
N PRO A 41 2.34 -8.51 -13.35
CA PRO A 41 2.95 -9.18 -12.20
C PRO A 41 3.06 -8.24 -10.99
N ALA A 42 2.49 -8.65 -9.86
CA ALA A 42 2.53 -7.88 -8.61
C ALA A 42 3.97 -7.55 -8.17
N SER A 43 4.92 -8.43 -8.46
CA SER A 43 6.35 -8.21 -8.18
C SER A 43 6.93 -7.01 -8.94
N LEU A 44 6.50 -6.77 -10.18
CA LEU A 44 6.92 -5.59 -10.94
C LEU A 44 6.29 -4.32 -10.36
N PHE A 45 5.02 -4.39 -9.95
CA PHE A 45 4.35 -3.25 -9.30
C PHE A 45 5.04 -2.88 -7.99
N GLN A 46 5.39 -3.88 -7.18
CA GLN A 46 6.15 -3.67 -5.93
C GLN A 46 7.50 -3.00 -6.20
N ARG A 47 8.24 -3.42 -7.24
CA ARG A 47 9.53 -2.81 -7.61
C ARG A 47 9.36 -1.36 -8.01
N VAL A 48 8.44 -1.07 -8.93
CA VAL A 48 8.16 0.30 -9.39
C VAL A 48 7.73 1.18 -8.22
N LEU A 49 6.86 0.68 -7.33
CA LEU A 49 6.48 1.39 -6.12
C LEU A 49 7.71 1.69 -5.25
N LYS A 50 8.54 0.68 -4.95
CA LYS A 50 9.76 0.85 -4.14
C LYS A 50 10.72 1.88 -4.74
N ASP A 51 10.89 1.90 -6.05
CA ASP A 51 11.72 2.89 -6.74
C ASP A 51 11.14 4.31 -6.61
N LEU A 52 9.82 4.45 -6.79
CA LEU A 52 9.14 5.74 -6.66
C LEU A 52 9.16 6.28 -5.22
N LEU A 53 9.14 5.40 -4.21
CA LEU A 53 9.19 5.80 -2.81
C LEU A 53 10.46 6.56 -2.46
N VAL A 54 11.59 6.30 -3.13
CA VAL A 54 12.82 7.08 -2.94
C VAL A 54 12.58 8.55 -3.29
N LEU A 55 12.03 8.80 -4.48
CA LEU A 55 11.74 10.16 -4.95
C LEU A 55 10.65 10.83 -4.12
N LEU A 56 9.60 10.08 -3.73
CA LEU A 56 8.51 10.61 -2.91
C LEU A 56 8.99 11.01 -1.52
N ASN A 57 9.89 10.23 -0.91
CA ASN A 57 10.51 10.58 0.36
C ASN A 57 11.39 11.84 0.25
N GLN A 58 12.22 11.96 -0.78
CA GLN A 58 13.02 13.17 -1.01
C GLN A 58 12.14 14.42 -1.12
N ARG A 59 11.07 14.34 -1.92
CA ARG A 59 10.08 15.42 -2.04
C ARG A 59 9.33 15.68 -0.75
N TRP A 60 9.11 14.67 0.08
CA TRP A 60 8.50 14.85 1.40
C TRP A 60 9.40 15.71 2.30
N GLN A 61 10.71 15.42 2.36
CA GLN A 61 11.66 16.16 3.18
C GLN A 61 11.83 17.62 2.75
N GLN A 62 11.66 17.91 1.47
CA GLN A 62 11.73 19.28 0.94
C GLN A 62 10.48 20.13 1.28
N ARG A 63 9.37 19.50 1.69
CA ARG A 63 8.15 20.21 2.03
C ARG A 63 8.24 20.76 3.45
N ASN A 64 8.01 22.07 3.60
CA ASN A 64 7.82 22.67 4.91
C ASN A 64 6.38 22.37 5.40
N ARG A 65 6.23 21.25 6.13
CA ARG A 65 4.97 20.85 6.77
C ARG A 65 5.18 20.74 8.26
N GLU A 66 4.24 21.30 9.02
CA GLU A 66 4.27 21.15 10.46
C GLU A 66 3.77 19.76 10.88
N SER A 67 4.64 18.99 11.53
CA SER A 67 4.26 17.70 12.10
C SER A 67 3.39 17.88 13.36
N PRO A 68 2.40 17.00 13.61
CA PRO A 68 1.60 17.04 14.83
C PRO A 68 2.46 17.01 16.10
N VAL A 69 1.99 17.64 17.18
CA VAL A 69 2.73 17.76 18.45
C VAL A 69 3.16 16.38 19.00
N SER A 70 2.30 15.36 18.90
CA SER A 70 2.60 13.99 19.30
C SER A 70 3.76 13.39 18.51
N VAL A 71 3.79 13.60 17.19
CA VAL A 71 4.86 13.15 16.30
C VAL A 71 6.16 13.87 16.65
N LYS A 72 6.13 15.21 16.81
CA LYS A 72 7.30 16.01 17.24
C LYS A 72 7.88 15.52 18.57
N ARG A 73 7.02 15.16 19.53
CA ARG A 73 7.44 14.63 20.84
C ARG A 73 8.07 13.24 20.69
N ALA A 74 7.46 12.34 19.94
CA ALA A 74 7.97 10.99 19.73
C ALA A 74 9.33 10.98 19.02
N ARG A 75 9.53 11.87 18.03
CA ARG A 75 10.80 12.05 17.31
C ARG A 75 12.00 12.42 18.20
N LYS A 76 11.77 12.94 19.42
CA LYS A 76 12.86 13.20 20.38
C LYS A 76 13.50 11.92 20.92
N TYR A 77 12.77 10.80 20.90
CA TYR A 77 13.19 9.53 21.49
C TYR A 77 13.36 8.41 20.45
N PHE A 78 12.62 8.48 19.35
CA PHE A 78 12.58 7.44 18.33
C PHE A 78 13.00 7.99 16.97
N GLU A 79 13.88 7.27 16.29
CA GLU A 79 14.34 7.57 14.95
C GLU A 79 13.30 7.21 13.88
N ARG A 80 12.40 6.27 14.20
CA ARG A 80 11.38 5.76 13.29
C ARG A 80 10.06 5.63 14.02
N LEU A 81 8.98 6.01 13.36
CA LEU A 81 7.61 5.95 13.87
C LEU A 81 6.79 5.18 12.84
N TRP A 82 6.49 3.92 13.11
CA TRP A 82 5.85 3.04 12.14
C TRP A 82 4.49 2.57 12.64
N ILE A 83 3.52 2.51 11.73
CA ILE A 83 2.23 1.87 11.96
C ILE A 83 2.24 0.54 11.22
N VAL A 84 1.73 -0.49 11.88
CA VAL A 84 1.56 -1.81 11.29
C VAL A 84 0.09 -2.19 11.36
N ASP A 85 -0.44 -2.59 10.22
CA ASP A 85 -1.82 -3.07 10.10
C ASP A 85 -1.89 -4.25 9.13
N ALA A 86 -2.87 -5.12 9.34
CA ALA A 86 -3.11 -6.27 8.47
C ALA A 86 -4.60 -6.38 8.14
N THR A 87 -4.90 -6.72 6.88
CA THR A 87 -6.29 -6.85 6.41
C THR A 87 -6.40 -8.00 5.44
N THR A 88 -7.60 -8.56 5.33
CA THR A 88 -7.91 -9.57 4.32
C THR A 88 -8.09 -8.87 2.98
N GLY A 89 -7.41 -9.32 1.92
CA GLY A 89 -7.47 -8.63 0.62
C GLY A 89 -8.88 -8.59 0.03
N GLU A 90 -9.75 -9.53 0.38
CA GLU A 90 -11.16 -9.49 -0.01
C GLU A 90 -11.89 -8.25 0.54
N GLU A 91 -11.63 -7.89 1.80
CA GLU A 91 -12.20 -6.67 2.41
C GLU A 91 -11.73 -5.41 1.66
N LEU A 92 -10.47 -5.39 1.22
CA LEU A 92 -9.92 -4.32 0.41
C LEU A 92 -10.67 -4.21 -0.93
N PHE A 93 -10.82 -5.31 -1.65
CA PHE A 93 -11.51 -5.30 -2.94
C PHE A 93 -13.01 -5.01 -2.85
N ARG A 94 -13.67 -5.40 -1.74
CA ARG A 94 -15.07 -5.02 -1.48
C ARG A 94 -15.22 -3.54 -1.19
N LYS A 95 -14.31 -2.94 -0.40
CA LYS A 95 -14.26 -1.48 -0.20
C LYS A 95 -14.08 -0.74 -1.53
N LEU A 96 -13.37 -1.36 -2.48
CA LEU A 96 -13.18 -0.88 -3.85
C LEU A 96 -14.29 -1.30 -4.83
N LYS A 97 -15.41 -1.86 -4.35
CA LYS A 97 -16.58 -2.29 -5.14
C LYS A 97 -16.26 -3.29 -6.27
N SER A 98 -15.15 -4.01 -6.15
CA SER A 98 -14.62 -4.88 -7.21
C SER A 98 -14.93 -6.37 -7.00
N LEU A 99 -15.32 -6.79 -5.78
CA LEU A 99 -15.67 -8.18 -5.44
C LEU A 99 -17.01 -8.30 -4.67
N GLU A 100 -17.95 -7.38 -4.89
CA GLU A 100 -19.22 -7.38 -4.16
C GLU A 100 -20.02 -8.68 -4.34
N THR A 101 -19.94 -9.29 -5.53
CA THR A 101 -20.73 -10.47 -5.92
C THR A 101 -20.09 -11.82 -5.59
N VAL A 102 -18.84 -11.84 -5.12
CA VAL A 102 -18.18 -13.10 -4.73
C VAL A 102 -18.63 -13.48 -3.31
N PRO A 103 -18.78 -14.78 -2.96
CA PRO A 103 -19.03 -15.19 -1.57
C PRO A 103 -17.88 -14.82 -0.62
N LEU A 104 -18.21 -14.51 0.64
CA LEU A 104 -17.24 -14.16 1.68
C LEU A 104 -16.25 -15.31 1.95
N GLY A 105 -14.96 -14.97 2.07
CA GLY A 105 -13.91 -15.90 2.50
C GLY A 105 -13.30 -16.74 1.38
N GLN A 106 -13.59 -16.41 0.11
CA GLN A 106 -13.06 -17.13 -1.04
C GLN A 106 -11.78 -16.50 -1.62
N LEU A 107 -11.52 -15.21 -1.39
CA LEU A 107 -10.50 -14.48 -2.14
C LEU A 107 -9.55 -13.66 -1.25
N GLY A 108 -8.46 -13.19 -1.86
CA GLY A 108 -7.73 -12.01 -1.40
C GLY A 108 -6.59 -12.20 -0.40
N GLY A 109 -6.40 -13.39 0.20
CA GLY A 109 -5.32 -13.64 1.15
C GLY A 109 -5.27 -12.62 2.30
N ARG A 110 -4.16 -12.58 3.03
CA ARG A 110 -3.89 -11.61 4.11
C ARG A 110 -2.70 -10.75 3.71
N ILE A 111 -2.88 -9.43 3.73
CA ILE A 111 -1.81 -8.47 3.53
C ILE A 111 -1.49 -7.78 4.85
N CYS A 112 -0.21 -7.67 5.18
CA CYS A 112 0.29 -6.86 6.28
C CYS A 112 1.14 -5.74 5.71
N ALA A 113 0.92 -4.51 6.15
CA ALA A 113 1.66 -3.34 5.70
C ALA A 113 2.26 -2.60 6.90
N VAL A 114 3.52 -2.21 6.74
CA VAL A 114 4.18 -1.25 7.62
C VAL A 114 4.23 0.08 6.89
N VAL A 115 3.76 1.14 7.52
CA VAL A 115 3.77 2.50 6.97
C VAL A 115 4.47 3.46 7.92
N ASP A 116 5.20 4.42 7.36
CA ASP A 116 5.78 5.50 8.16
C ASP A 116 4.65 6.44 8.62
N LEU A 117 4.61 6.72 9.93
CA LEU A 117 3.55 7.51 10.56
C LEU A 117 3.51 8.95 10.03
N GLU A 118 4.66 9.51 9.65
CA GLU A 118 4.79 10.90 9.25
C GLU A 118 4.55 11.06 7.75
N THR A 119 5.24 10.26 6.92
CA THR A 119 5.12 10.37 5.46
C THR A 119 3.88 9.65 4.91
N ARG A 120 3.32 8.70 5.66
CA ARG A 120 2.25 7.77 5.25
C ARG A 120 2.67 6.83 4.12
N PHE A 121 3.95 6.76 3.81
CA PHE A 121 4.46 5.88 2.79
C PHE A 121 4.69 4.47 3.32
N PRO A 122 4.45 3.43 2.50
CA PRO A 122 4.79 2.06 2.86
C PRO A 122 6.30 1.91 3.08
N VAL A 123 6.65 1.21 4.14
CA VAL A 123 8.01 0.78 4.48
C VAL A 123 8.24 -0.62 3.96
N GLU A 124 7.33 -1.55 4.27
CA GLU A 124 7.34 -2.91 3.74
C GLU A 124 5.93 -3.50 3.75
N THR A 125 5.71 -4.50 2.91
CA THR A 125 4.45 -5.22 2.78
C THR A 125 4.67 -6.71 2.62
N TRP A 126 3.89 -7.52 3.33
CA TRP A 126 3.90 -8.97 3.19
C TRP A 126 2.53 -9.49 2.80
N PHE A 127 2.52 -10.56 2.01
CA PHE A 127 1.31 -11.23 1.58
C PHE A 127 1.36 -12.70 1.96
N LYS A 128 0.26 -13.22 2.50
CA LYS A 128 0.03 -14.64 2.71
C LYS A 128 -1.24 -15.05 1.98
N SER A 129 -1.18 -16.13 1.22
CA SER A 129 -2.31 -16.59 0.40
C SER A 129 -3.51 -17.04 1.24
N ASN A 130 -3.27 -17.56 2.45
CA ASN A 130 -4.34 -17.94 3.37
C ASN A 130 -5.01 -16.68 3.99
N PRO A 131 -6.29 -16.38 3.68
CA PRO A 131 -6.98 -15.21 4.19
C PRO A 131 -7.22 -15.27 5.71
N TYR A 132 -7.23 -16.46 6.31
CA TYR A 132 -7.38 -16.68 7.75
C TYR A 132 -6.06 -16.59 8.51
N THR A 133 -4.98 -16.14 7.86
CA THR A 133 -3.71 -15.97 8.55
C THR A 133 -3.83 -14.92 9.64
N HIS A 134 -3.60 -15.34 10.88
CA HIS A 134 -3.60 -14.44 12.03
C HIS A 134 -2.44 -13.44 11.95
N GLU A 135 -2.65 -12.22 12.41
CA GLU A 135 -1.70 -11.10 12.29
C GLU A 135 -0.38 -11.36 13.02
N SER A 136 -0.45 -12.09 14.14
CA SER A 136 0.73 -12.56 14.87
C SER A 136 1.70 -13.38 14.00
N ASN A 137 1.25 -13.98 12.90
CA ASN A 137 2.13 -14.70 11.97
C ASN A 137 3.03 -13.77 11.14
N PHE A 138 2.87 -12.45 11.22
CA PHE A 138 3.79 -11.46 10.66
C PHE A 138 4.80 -10.94 11.69
N VAL A 139 4.67 -11.30 12.97
CA VAL A 139 5.59 -10.87 14.03
C VAL A 139 7.04 -11.24 13.72
N PRO A 140 7.38 -12.45 13.22
CA PRO A 140 8.76 -12.75 12.83
C PRO A 140 9.30 -11.78 11.76
N ASN A 141 8.50 -11.50 10.73
CA ASN A 141 8.88 -10.56 9.67
C ASN A 141 9.06 -9.13 10.20
N LEU A 142 8.22 -8.71 11.14
CA LEU A 142 8.37 -7.43 11.81
C LEU A 142 9.69 -7.38 12.57
N LEU A 143 9.98 -8.38 13.40
CA LEU A 143 11.21 -8.42 14.20
C LEU A 143 12.49 -8.38 13.35
N GLU A 144 12.46 -8.99 12.16
CA GLU A 144 13.56 -8.90 11.18
C GLU A 144 13.68 -7.50 10.55
N LEU A 145 12.57 -6.80 10.35
CA LEU A 145 12.55 -5.47 9.73
C LEU A 145 12.94 -4.35 10.70
N ILE A 146 12.62 -4.48 11.98
CA ILE A 146 12.65 -3.36 12.94
C ILE A 146 14.09 -3.08 13.44
N PRO A 147 14.67 -1.91 13.13
CA PRO A 147 15.91 -1.48 13.76
C PRO A 147 15.64 -0.86 15.13
N ALA A 148 16.72 -0.67 15.91
CA ALA A 148 16.67 0.03 17.19
C ALA A 148 16.03 1.43 17.09
N LYS A 149 15.46 1.90 18.20
CA LYS A 149 14.77 3.20 18.33
C LYS A 149 13.61 3.39 17.34
N THR A 150 12.88 2.31 17.06
CA THR A 150 11.63 2.35 16.30
C THR A 150 10.45 2.28 17.28
N LEU A 151 9.55 3.26 17.21
CA LEU A 151 8.24 3.16 17.86
C LEU A 151 7.27 2.49 16.89
N LEU A 152 6.69 1.38 17.30
CA LEU A 152 5.65 0.67 16.54
C LEU A 152 4.29 0.95 17.14
N ILE A 153 3.34 1.25 16.27
CA ILE A 153 1.93 1.33 16.58
C ILE A 153 1.26 0.17 15.85
N LEU A 154 0.67 -0.73 16.61
CA LEU A 154 0.07 -1.95 16.08
C LEU A 154 -1.41 -1.98 16.43
N ASP A 155 -2.24 -2.53 15.54
CA ASP A 155 -3.61 -2.85 15.89
C ASP A 155 -3.68 -3.97 16.94
N ARG A 156 -4.80 -4.00 17.68
CA ARG A 156 -5.04 -5.01 18.72
C ARG A 156 -5.07 -6.43 18.17
N GLY A 157 -5.40 -6.65 16.90
CA GLY A 157 -5.45 -7.99 16.29
C GLY A 157 -4.13 -8.76 16.35
N PHE A 158 -3.00 -8.08 16.51
CA PHE A 158 -1.71 -8.72 16.69
C PHE A 158 -1.44 -9.23 18.12
N TRP A 159 -2.21 -8.80 19.13
CA TRP A 159 -2.02 -9.16 20.55
C TRP A 159 -3.24 -9.82 21.21
N ASN A 160 -4.46 -9.58 20.73
CA ASN A 160 -5.68 -9.98 21.44
C ASN A 160 -6.43 -11.09 20.69
N PHE A 161 -6.29 -12.33 21.20
CA PHE A 161 -6.89 -13.55 20.67
C PHE A 161 -8.20 -13.91 21.40
N ARG A 162 -9.21 -13.05 21.36
CA ARG A 162 -10.54 -13.39 21.88
C ARG A 162 -11.53 -13.65 20.76
#